data_AF-A0A8J4J4X9-F1
#
_entry.id   AF-A0A8J4J4X9-F1
#
_cell.length_a   1.000
_cell.length_b   1.000
_cell.length_c   1.000
_cell.angle_alpha   90.00
_cell.angle_beta   90.00
_cell.angle_gamma   90.00
#
_symmetry.space_group_name_H-M   'P 1'
#
loop_
_entity.id
_entity.type
_entity.pdbx_description
1 polymer ?
#
loop_
_entity_poly.entity_id
_entity_poly.type
_entity_poly.pdbx_seq_one_letter_code
_entity_poly.pdbx_strand_id
1 'polypeptide(L)'
;EVKHARNCPIDCASVYYNGLRRSGVYSIMPSVGGMPIEVLCEMDTEGGGWTVIQRRQDGSVDFNRTWNEYKEGFGDLNGEFWLGNENIHKMTSQGDYSLRIDLEDWNNKHKHAFYQVF
;
A
#
# COMPACT_ATOMS: atom_id res chain seq x y z
N GLU A 1 16.34 17.16 -25.63
CA GLU A 1 16.27 16.64 -24.25
C GLU A 1 14.86 16.84 -23.70
N VAL A 2 14.17 15.77 -23.32
CA VAL A 2 12.90 15.81 -22.55
C VAL A 2 13.07 14.85 -21.37
N LYS A 3 13.87 15.24 -20.38
CA LYS A 3 14.18 14.43 -19.18
C LYS A 3 13.15 14.60 -18.05
N HIS A 4 11.86 14.71 -18.40
CA HIS A 4 10.77 14.88 -17.43
C HIS A 4 9.56 13.94 -17.65
N ALA A 5 9.72 12.89 -18.47
CA ALA A 5 8.92 11.67 -18.30
C ALA A 5 9.73 10.70 -17.43
N ARG A 6 9.96 11.05 -16.16
CA ARG A 6 10.28 10.02 -15.17
C ARG A 6 9.00 9.22 -15.02
N ASN A 7 8.99 7.96 -15.45
CA ASN A 7 7.83 7.07 -15.28
C ASN A 7 7.23 7.27 -13.88
N CYS A 8 5.98 7.71 -13.81
CA CYS A 8 5.27 7.79 -12.53
C CYS A 8 5.25 6.38 -11.92
N PRO A 9 5.69 6.20 -10.66
CA PRO A 9 5.72 4.88 -10.05
C PRO A 9 4.30 4.35 -9.96
N ILE A 10 4.08 3.11 -10.38
CA ILE A 10 2.76 2.48 -10.39
C ILE A 10 2.42 1.84 -9.04
N ASP A 11 3.42 1.63 -8.20
CA ASP A 11 3.35 1.04 -6.86
C ASP A 11 4.62 1.37 -6.04
N CYS A 12 4.68 0.90 -4.79
CA CYS A 12 5.83 1.13 -3.92
C CYS A 12 7.09 0.37 -4.37
N ALA A 13 6.95 -0.74 -5.10
CA ALA A 13 8.10 -1.44 -5.68
C ALA A 13 8.80 -0.54 -6.72
N SER A 14 8.03 0.13 -7.57
CA SER A 14 8.53 1.12 -8.53
C SER A 14 9.20 2.30 -7.83
N VAL A 15 8.61 2.80 -6.73
CA VAL A 15 9.23 3.83 -5.88
C VAL A 15 10.60 3.36 -5.37
N TYR A 16 10.67 2.12 -4.85
CA TYR A 16 11.88 1.52 -4.32
C TYR A 16 12.97 1.34 -5.38
N TYR A 17 12.63 0.80 -6.55
CA TYR A 17 13.57 0.62 -7.67
C TYR A 17 14.05 1.93 -8.27
N ASN A 18 13.26 3.00 -8.16
CA ASN A 18 13.67 4.36 -8.50
C ASN A 18 14.65 4.98 -7.47
N GLY A 19 15.03 4.24 -6.43
CA GLY A 19 16.05 4.62 -5.44
C GLY A 19 15.49 5.28 -4.18
N LEU A 20 14.18 5.42 -4.04
CA LEU A 20 13.54 5.97 -2.84
C LEU A 20 13.30 4.84 -1.83
N ARG A 21 14.21 4.72 -0.86
CA ARG A 21 14.26 3.58 0.09
C ARG A 21 13.86 3.93 1.53
N ARG A 22 13.15 5.04 1.73
CA ARG A 22 12.64 5.39 3.07
C ARG A 22 11.16 5.07 3.14
N SER A 23 10.74 4.37 4.19
CA SER A 23 9.32 4.16 4.48
C SER A 23 8.60 5.50 4.66
N GLY A 24 7.38 5.61 4.15
CA GLY A 24 6.62 6.87 4.18
C GLY A 24 5.49 6.92 3.15
N VAL A 25 4.76 8.03 3.13
CA VAL A 25 3.67 8.25 2.17
C VAL A 25 4.23 8.74 0.84
N TYR A 26 3.82 8.10 -0.25
CA TYR A 26 4.21 8.43 -1.62
C TYR A 26 2.97 8.52 -2.52
N SER A 27 3.09 9.32 -3.58
CA SER A 27 2.10 9.35 -4.66
C SER A 27 2.48 8.35 -5.75
N ILE A 28 1.54 7.47 -6.12
CA ILE A 28 1.68 6.47 -7.18
C ILE A 28 0.55 6.60 -8.22
N MET A 29 0.74 6.01 -9.39
CA MET A 29 -0.23 6.00 -10.48
C MET A 29 -0.56 4.55 -10.89
N PRO A 30 -1.50 3.88 -10.20
CA PRO A 30 -1.77 2.44 -10.36
C PRO A 30 -2.49 2.07 -11.66
N SER A 31 -2.85 3.05 -12.49
CA SER A 31 -3.50 2.82 -13.77
C SER A 31 -3.05 3.87 -14.78
N VAL A 32 -2.68 3.43 -15.98
CA VAL A 32 -2.26 4.33 -17.07
C VAL A 32 -3.40 5.29 -17.42
N GLY A 33 -3.14 6.59 -17.35
CA GLY A 33 -4.14 7.63 -17.59
C GLY A 33 -5.16 7.83 -16.46
N GLY A 34 -5.02 7.13 -15.34
CA GLY A 34 -5.79 7.36 -14.14
C GLY A 34 -5.24 8.49 -13.26
N MET A 35 -5.94 8.76 -12.16
CA MET A 35 -5.52 9.76 -11.18
C MET A 35 -4.48 9.18 -10.21
N PRO A 36 -3.47 9.96 -9.80
CA PRO A 36 -2.57 9.56 -8.73
C PRO A 36 -3.32 9.33 -7.41
N ILE A 37 -2.83 8.38 -6.61
CA ILE A 37 -3.30 8.13 -5.25
C ILE A 37 -2.11 8.19 -4.28
N GLU A 38 -2.37 8.50 -3.02
CA GLU A 38 -1.37 8.41 -1.96
C GLU A 38 -1.41 7.01 -1.32
N VAL A 39 -0.23 6.45 -1.06
CA VAL A 39 -0.08 5.15 -0.39
C VAL A 39 1.05 5.23 0.63
N LEU A 40 0.95 4.42 1.68
CA LEU A 40 2.07 4.17 2.56
C LEU A 40 2.96 3.09 1.93
N CYS A 41 4.23 3.41 1.72
CA CYS A 41 5.25 2.45 1.33
C CYS A 41 6.08 2.03 2.53
N GLU A 42 6.21 0.73 2.73
CA GLU A 42 7.17 0.12 3.65
C GLU A 42 8.38 -0.34 2.81
N MET A 43 9.56 0.15 3.16
CA MET A 43 10.79 -0.02 2.39
C MET A 43 11.87 -0.85 3.10
N ASP A 44 11.60 -1.30 4.33
CA ASP A 44 12.61 -1.89 5.21
C ASP A 44 12.44 -3.42 5.33
N THR A 45 11.21 -3.92 5.22
CA THR A 45 10.87 -5.33 5.38
C THR A 45 11.17 -6.14 4.13
N GLU A 46 11.97 -7.21 4.27
CA GLU A 46 12.21 -8.25 3.25
C GLU A 46 12.43 -7.73 1.82
N GLY A 47 13.33 -6.75 1.65
CA GLY A 47 13.66 -6.18 0.34
C GLY A 47 12.89 -4.91 -0.01
N GLY A 48 11.88 -4.53 0.78
CA GLY A 48 11.15 -3.28 0.67
C GLY A 48 10.23 -3.19 -0.55
N GLY A 49 9.63 -2.04 -0.75
CA GLY A 49 8.72 -1.79 -1.87
C GLY A 49 7.29 -2.26 -1.63
N TRP A 50 6.91 -2.50 -0.37
CA TRP A 50 5.57 -2.94 -0.01
C TRP A 50 4.60 -1.77 -0.01
N THR A 51 3.53 -1.88 -0.79
CA THR A 51 2.38 -0.97 -0.67
C THR A 51 1.46 -1.47 0.44
N VAL A 52 1.35 -0.71 1.52
CA VAL A 52 0.47 -1.07 2.64
C VAL A 52 -0.97 -0.78 2.26
N ILE A 53 -1.79 -1.83 2.20
CA ILE A 53 -3.22 -1.71 1.84
C ILE A 53 -4.15 -1.62 3.06
N GLN A 54 -3.66 -2.03 4.24
CA GLN A 54 -4.40 -2.00 5.51
C GLN A 54 -3.41 -1.94 6.67
N ARG A 55 -3.67 -1.13 7.70
CA ARG A 55 -2.90 -1.13 8.96
C ARG A 55 -3.79 -0.97 10.18
N ARG A 56 -3.58 -1.81 11.20
CA ARG A 56 -4.10 -1.68 12.58
C ARG A 56 -2.93 -1.57 13.55
N GLN A 57 -3.07 -0.75 14.59
CA GLN A 57 -2.04 -0.56 15.62
C GLN A 57 -2.58 -0.09 16.97
N ASP A 58 -3.69 0.65 17.02
CA ASP A 58 -4.13 1.36 18.24
C ASP A 58 -5.66 1.46 18.42
N GLY A 59 -6.45 1.03 17.42
CA GLY A 59 -7.91 1.14 17.45
C GLY A 59 -8.45 2.56 17.28
N SER A 60 -7.64 3.52 16.82
CA SER A 60 -8.03 4.92 16.61
C SER A 60 -9.05 5.11 15.49
N VAL A 61 -9.17 4.15 14.56
CA VAL A 61 -10.09 4.21 13.43
C VAL A 61 -11.14 3.10 13.54
N ASP A 62 -12.41 3.48 13.39
CA ASP A 62 -13.51 2.52 13.28
C ASP A 62 -13.45 1.80 11.93
N PHE A 63 -13.54 0.47 11.94
CA PHE A 63 -13.59 -0.40 10.75
C PHE A 63 -14.99 -0.97 10.50
N ASN A 64 -15.98 -0.67 11.35
CA ASN A 64 -17.38 -0.98 11.11
C ASN A 64 -17.99 0.04 10.13
N ARG A 65 -17.60 -0.07 8.87
CA ARG A 65 -17.90 0.91 7.81
C ARG A 65 -18.85 0.36 6.76
N THR A 66 -19.46 1.27 6.02
CA THR A 66 -20.33 0.94 4.89
C THR A 66 -19.53 0.39 3.71
N TRP A 67 -20.23 -0.24 2.76
CA TRP A 67 -19.63 -0.69 1.51
C TRP A 67 -18.92 0.44 0.74
N ASN A 68 -19.54 1.63 0.69
CA ASN A 68 -18.96 2.74 -0.07
C ASN A 68 -17.65 3.23 0.56
N GLU A 69 -17.56 3.27 1.89
CA GLU A 69 -16.32 3.60 2.59
C GLU A 69 -15.24 2.54 2.35
N TYR A 70 -15.57 1.25 2.37
CA TYR A 70 -14.61 0.20 2.02
C TYR A 70 -14.16 0.26 0.54
N LYS A 71 -15.06 0.68 -0.35
CA LYS A 71 -14.77 0.88 -1.77
C LYS A 71 -13.76 2.01 -1.98
N GLU A 72 -13.99 3.16 -1.36
CA GLU A 72 -13.19 4.39 -1.51
C GLU A 72 -11.91 4.38 -0.66
N GLY A 73 -11.95 3.75 0.52
CA GLY A 73 -10.91 3.81 1.53
C GLY A 73 -11.25 4.76 2.67
N PHE A 74 -10.61 4.56 3.82
CA PHE A 74 -10.81 5.37 5.02
C PHE A 74 -9.62 5.29 5.97
N GLY A 75 -9.52 6.24 6.91
CA GLY A 75 -8.45 6.32 7.90
C GLY A 75 -7.34 7.30 7.51
N ASP A 76 -6.16 7.13 8.11
CA ASP A 76 -4.97 7.98 7.89
C ASP A 76 -3.78 7.10 7.48
N LEU A 77 -3.11 7.43 6.38
CA LEU A 77 -1.92 6.71 5.90
C LEU A 77 -0.74 6.78 6.90
N ASN A 78 -0.78 7.69 7.87
CA ASN A 78 0.17 7.78 8.99
C ASN A 78 -0.31 7.04 10.25
N GLY A 79 -1.55 6.53 10.28
CA GLY A 79 -2.15 5.76 11.37
C GLY A 79 -2.86 4.49 10.88
N GLU A 80 -4.06 4.20 11.41
CA GLU A 80 -4.86 3.08 10.92
C GLU A 80 -5.64 3.45 9.65
N PHE A 81 -5.71 2.55 8.68
CA PHE A 81 -6.45 2.81 7.45
C PHE A 81 -6.81 1.52 6.68
N TRP A 82 -7.74 1.69 5.75
CA TRP A 82 -8.02 0.79 4.64
C TRP A 82 -7.86 1.57 3.33
N LEU A 83 -7.02 1.08 2.41
CA LEU A 83 -6.65 1.83 1.19
C LEU A 83 -7.83 2.01 0.21
N GLY A 84 -8.86 1.16 0.30
CA GLY A 84 -10.01 1.17 -0.58
C GLY A 84 -9.98 0.05 -1.62
N ASN A 85 -11.09 -0.67 -1.75
CA ASN A 85 -11.20 -1.83 -2.63
C ASN A 85 -10.95 -1.48 -4.10
N GLU A 86 -11.37 -0.30 -4.56
CA GLU A 86 -11.10 0.13 -5.94
C GLU A 86 -9.61 0.38 -6.17
N ASN A 87 -8.90 0.93 -5.20
CA ASN A 87 -7.46 1.18 -5.30
C ASN A 87 -6.68 -0.13 -5.28
N ILE A 88 -7.05 -1.05 -4.38
CA ILE A 88 -6.47 -2.39 -4.32
C ILE A 88 -6.71 -3.13 -5.64
N HIS A 89 -7.93 -3.13 -6.16
CA HIS A 89 -8.26 -3.77 -7.42
C HIS A 89 -7.49 -3.18 -8.61
N LYS A 90 -7.36 -1.85 -8.70
CA LYS A 90 -6.57 -1.21 -9.77
C LYS A 90 -5.12 -1.68 -9.75
N MET A 91 -4.51 -1.75 -8.56
CA MET A 91 -3.13 -2.24 -8.41
C MET A 91 -3.02 -3.73 -8.76
N THR A 92 -3.82 -4.59 -8.14
CA THR A 92 -3.69 -6.05 -8.35
C THR A 92 -4.13 -6.51 -9.74
N SER A 93 -4.82 -5.67 -10.51
CA SER A 93 -5.17 -5.97 -11.90
C SER A 93 -4.06 -5.66 -12.90
N GLN A 94 -2.98 -4.98 -12.50
CA GLN A 94 -1.91 -4.60 -13.43
C GLN A 94 -0.87 -5.70 -13.66
N GLY A 95 -0.86 -6.74 -12.83
CA GLY A 95 0.05 -7.88 -12.90
C GLY A 95 -0.04 -8.76 -11.66
N ASP A 96 0.90 -9.69 -11.52
CA ASP A 96 0.93 -10.59 -10.37
C ASP A 96 1.45 -9.88 -9.12
N TYR A 97 0.66 -9.91 -8.05
CA TYR A 97 1.04 -9.40 -6.72
C TYR A 97 1.16 -10.53 -5.72
N SER A 98 2.13 -10.42 -4.81
CA SER A 98 2.17 -11.21 -3.59
C SER A 98 1.58 -10.41 -2.42
N LEU A 99 0.89 -11.09 -1.52
CA LEU A 99 0.34 -10.50 -0.30
C LEU A 99 1.12 -11.00 0.91
N ARG A 100 1.52 -10.06 1.76
CA ARG A 100 2.08 -10.34 3.08
C ARG A 100 1.17 -9.75 4.15
N ILE A 101 0.93 -10.53 5.20
CA ILE A 101 0.18 -10.10 6.38
C ILE A 101 1.06 -10.28 7.60
N ASP A 102 1.46 -9.18 8.22
CA ASP A 102 2.19 -9.16 9.49
C ASP A 102 1.21 -8.94 10.65
N LEU A 103 1.40 -9.70 11.72
CA LEU A 103 0.57 -9.69 12.93
C LEU A 103 1.46 -9.65 14.17
N GLU A 104 1.01 -8.92 15.18
CA GLU A 104 1.64 -8.83 16.50
C GLU A 104 0.61 -9.16 17.59
N ASP A 105 0.99 -9.99 18.57
CA ASP A 105 0.16 -10.27 19.75
C ASP A 105 0.45 -9.29 20.90
N TRP A 106 -0.40 -9.30 21.94
CA TRP A 106 -0.24 -8.43 23.12
C TRP A 106 1.02 -8.68 23.96
N ASN A 107 1.80 -9.73 23.64
CA ASN A 107 3.09 -10.02 24.25
C ASN A 107 4.25 -9.64 23.32
N ASN A 108 4.01 -8.83 22.28
CA ASN A 108 4.95 -8.42 21.24
C ASN A 108 5.52 -9.60 20.43
N LYS A 109 4.76 -10.68 20.25
CA LYS A 109 5.16 -11.77 19.34
C LYS A 109 4.69 -11.48 17.93
N HIS A 110 5.64 -11.38 17.01
CA HIS A 110 5.37 -11.15 15.60
C HIS A 110 5.27 -12.46 14.82
N LYS A 111 4.31 -12.53 13.90
CA LYS A 111 4.14 -13.60 12.90
C LYS A 111 3.75 -12.99 11.57
N HIS A 112 4.05 -13.70 10.48
CA HIS A 112 3.60 -13.30 9.16
C HIS A 112 3.04 -14.49 8.37
N ALA A 113 2.16 -14.17 7.42
CA ALA A 113 1.71 -15.08 6.37
C ALA A 113 2.02 -14.45 5.00
N PHE A 114 2.52 -15.27 4.07
CA PHE A 114 2.85 -14.85 2.72
C PHE A 114 2.06 -15.68 1.70
N TYR A 115 1.43 -15.00 0.76
CA TYR A 115 0.68 -15.57 -0.35
C TYR A 115 1.36 -15.13 -1.64
N GLN A 116 1.78 -16.09 -2.44
CA GLN A 116 2.54 -15.82 -3.66
C GLN A 116 1.74 -15.06 -4.72
N VAL A 117 0.42 -15.29 -4.78
CA VAL A 117 -0.51 -14.65 -5.71
C VAL A 117 -1.73 -14.16 -4.94
N PHE A 118 -2.11 -12.90 -5.16
CA PHE A 118 -3.25 -12.21 -4.56
C PHE A 118 -4.08 -11.47 -5.60
#